data_AF-A0AAV6MH08-F1
#
_entry.id   AF-A0AAV6MH08-F1
#
_cell.length_a   1.000
_cell.length_b   1.000
_cell.length_c   1.000
_cell.angle_alpha   90.00
_cell.angle_beta   90.00
_cell.angle_gamma   90.00
#
_symmetry.space_group_name_H-M   'P 1'
#
loop_
_entity.id
_entity.type
_entity.pdbx_description
1 polymer ?
#
loop_
_entity_poly.entity_id
_entity_poly.type
_entity_poly.pdbx_seq_one_letter_code
_entity_poly.pdbx_strand_id
1 'polypeptide(L)'
;MDSIAAAVATVSLEQEDWELCNDDGFVYKRKRRRLDPAEPVAARSSVAQAVDLEAEENRRRERRRKTLLKVRAKYRREIEQWEVLSSNLQAMEERARKLQEQYRQEGEVGMASRLEASLLTVVQHKELSCASMVEDLISQVEAQEAIIRNVSKLCDIAEALCMTEENQLKQRLIDLPIWASPRELMASLAQKQYMPRFLIVRQMGAMAAIPNSVTFPGLAYWVFS
;
A
#
# COMPACT_ATOMS: atom_id res chain seq x y z
N MET A 1 -41.39 57.49 1.46
CA MET A 1 -40.42 57.22 0.38
C MET A 1 -39.32 56.39 1.02
N ASP A 2 -39.63 55.13 1.35
CA ASP A 2 -38.84 54.34 2.31
C ASP A 2 -38.37 53.03 1.68
N SER A 3 -37.80 53.12 0.48
CA SER A 3 -37.49 51.94 -0.34
C SER A 3 -36.02 51.79 -0.73
N ILE A 4 -35.07 52.48 -0.06
CA ILE A 4 -33.64 52.39 -0.42
C ILE A 4 -32.72 52.02 0.76
N ALA A 5 -33.17 52.18 2.01
CA ALA A 5 -32.31 51.85 3.17
C ALA A 5 -32.20 50.34 3.47
N ALA A 6 -33.15 49.52 3.00
CA ALA A 6 -33.17 48.08 3.28
C ALA A 6 -32.31 47.24 2.31
N ALA A 7 -31.86 47.80 1.20
CA ALA A 7 -31.07 47.07 0.19
C ALA A 7 -29.55 47.19 0.39
N VAL A 8 -29.07 48.04 1.29
CA VAL A 8 -27.64 48.24 1.56
C VAL A 8 -27.14 47.42 2.76
N ALA A 9 -28.04 46.82 3.54
CA ALA A 9 -27.72 46.07 4.75
C ALA A 9 -27.61 44.54 4.56
N THR A 10 -27.74 44.02 3.33
CA THR A 10 -27.59 42.57 3.04
C THR A 10 -26.31 42.21 2.28
N VAL A 11 -25.43 43.18 2.01
CA VAL A 11 -24.17 42.94 1.28
C VAL A 11 -22.97 42.66 2.21
N SER A 12 -23.17 42.55 3.53
CA SER A 12 -22.05 42.39 4.49
C SER A 12 -22.25 41.28 5.53
N LEU A 13 -22.83 40.14 5.12
CA LEU A 13 -22.85 38.92 5.95
C LEU A 13 -22.04 37.75 5.39
N GLU A 14 -21.26 38.00 4.34
CA GLU A 14 -20.26 37.06 3.83
C GLU A 14 -18.87 37.69 3.90
N GLN A 15 -18.51 38.26 5.06
CA GLN A 15 -17.09 38.35 5.39
C GLN A 15 -16.62 36.92 5.61
N GLU A 16 -16.19 36.34 4.50
CA GLU A 16 -15.75 35.00 4.34
C GLU A 16 -14.41 34.91 5.08
N ASP A 17 -14.49 34.50 6.35
CA ASP A 17 -13.36 34.29 7.24
C ASP A 17 -12.48 33.15 6.67
N TRP A 18 -11.65 33.47 5.68
CA TRP A 18 -10.64 32.57 5.14
C TRP A 18 -9.37 32.71 5.96
N GLU A 19 -8.90 31.60 6.52
CA GLU A 19 -7.59 31.52 7.16
C GLU A 19 -6.56 31.07 6.13
N LEU A 20 -5.43 31.77 6.10
CA LEU A 20 -4.27 31.41 5.30
C LEU A 20 -3.47 30.36 6.06
N CYS A 21 -3.33 29.17 5.49
CA CYS A 21 -2.60 28.06 6.12
C CYS A 21 -1.40 27.69 5.28
N ASN A 22 -0.26 27.54 5.95
CA ASN A 22 1.00 27.15 5.32
C ASN A 22 1.34 25.73 5.79
N ASP A 23 1.17 24.77 4.90
CA ASP A 23 1.55 23.38 5.12
C ASP A 23 2.79 23.07 4.28
N ASP A 24 3.95 22.99 4.94
CA ASP A 24 5.24 22.61 4.35
C ASP A 24 5.64 23.41 3.09
N GLY A 25 5.35 24.72 3.07
CA GLY A 25 5.69 25.63 1.96
C GLY A 25 4.58 25.79 0.93
N PHE A 26 3.47 25.04 1.05
CA PHE A 26 2.26 25.27 0.28
C PHE A 26 1.27 26.11 1.09
N VAL A 27 0.97 27.29 0.55
CA VAL A 27 0.03 28.23 1.16
C VAL A 27 -1.32 28.08 0.49
N TYR A 28 -2.36 27.71 1.25
CA TYR A 28 -3.74 27.65 0.78
C TYR A 28 -4.70 28.37 1.71
N LYS A 29 -5.87 28.74 1.17
CA LYS A 29 -6.96 29.38 1.92
C LYS A 29 -7.94 28.30 2.37
N ARG A 30 -8.34 28.31 3.65
CA ARG A 30 -9.39 27.43 4.18
C ARG A 30 -10.44 28.23 4.96
N LYS A 31 -11.71 27.82 4.87
CA LYS A 31 -12.83 28.53 5.52
C LYS A 31 -12.82 28.23 7.03
N ARG A 32 -12.83 29.28 7.85
CA ARG A 32 -12.87 29.16 9.32
C ARG A 32 -14.19 28.52 9.75
N ARG A 33 -14.13 27.45 10.55
CA ARG A 33 -15.35 26.85 11.13
C ARG A 33 -15.87 27.80 12.21
N ARG A 34 -17.04 28.41 11.99
CA ARG A 34 -17.71 29.23 13.01
C ARG A 34 -18.14 28.31 14.16
N LEU A 35 -17.48 28.44 15.32
CA LEU A 35 -18.01 27.92 16.58
C LEU A 35 -19.16 28.86 16.96
N ASP A 36 -20.39 28.39 16.81
CA ASP A 36 -21.56 29.10 17.31
C ASP A 36 -21.44 29.18 18.86
N PRO A 37 -21.54 30.35 19.51
CA PRO A 37 -21.29 30.48 20.96
C PRO A 37 -22.34 29.80 21.85
N ALA A 38 -23.39 29.24 21.26
CA ALA A 38 -24.53 28.67 21.97
C ALA A 38 -24.47 27.14 22.07
N GLU A 39 -23.36 26.56 22.51
CA GLU A 39 -23.38 25.25 23.18
C GLU A 39 -22.00 24.89 23.82
N PRO A 40 -21.85 24.97 25.16
CA PRO A 40 -20.58 24.70 25.83
C PRO A 40 -20.16 23.21 25.80
N VAL A 41 -21.03 22.30 25.36
CA VAL A 41 -20.74 20.86 25.24
C VAL A 41 -20.10 20.52 23.89
N ALA A 42 -20.56 21.16 22.80
CA ALA A 42 -19.97 21.00 21.46
C ALA A 42 -18.56 21.60 21.38
N ALA A 43 -18.31 22.73 22.05
CA ALA A 43 -17.00 23.40 22.09
C ALA A 43 -15.91 22.55 22.78
N ARG A 44 -16.25 21.78 23.83
CA ARG A 44 -15.30 20.87 24.49
C ARG A 44 -14.98 19.65 23.62
N SER A 45 -15.98 19.12 22.91
CA SER A 45 -15.79 18.03 21.94
C SER A 45 -14.94 18.49 20.74
N SER A 46 -15.16 19.70 20.22
CA SER A 46 -14.40 20.24 19.09
C SER A 46 -12.96 20.60 19.45
N VAL A 47 -12.70 21.09 20.67
CA VAL A 47 -11.32 21.36 21.13
C VAL A 47 -10.57 20.04 21.36
N ALA A 48 -11.21 19.03 21.97
CA ALA A 48 -10.61 17.71 22.12
C ALA A 48 -10.34 17.03 20.76
N GLN A 49 -11.25 17.15 19.80
CA GLN A 49 -11.06 16.67 18.42
C GLN A 49 -9.97 17.44 17.67
N ALA A 50 -9.88 18.76 17.85
CA ALA A 50 -8.82 19.57 17.23
C ALA A 50 -7.43 19.20 17.75
N VAL A 51 -7.30 18.93 19.05
CA VAL A 51 -6.05 18.48 19.68
C VAL A 51 -5.64 17.09 19.17
N ASP A 52 -6.60 16.18 18.98
CA ASP A 52 -6.31 14.84 18.44
C ASP A 52 -5.89 14.88 16.96
N LEU A 53 -6.53 15.73 16.15
CA LEU A 53 -6.15 15.96 14.74
C LEU A 53 -4.75 16.57 14.61
N GLU A 54 -4.41 17.56 15.44
CA GLU A 54 -3.08 18.18 15.44
C GLU A 54 -1.99 17.19 15.89
N ALA A 55 -2.29 16.34 16.88
CA ALA A 55 -1.38 15.29 17.32
C ALA A 55 -1.14 14.24 16.23
N GLU A 56 -2.19 13.80 15.52
CA GLU A 56 -2.04 12.84 14.43
C GLU A 56 -1.32 13.44 13.21
N GLU A 57 -1.57 14.73 12.91
CA GLU A 57 -0.84 15.46 11.88
C GLU A 57 0.65 15.59 12.22
N ASN A 58 0.98 15.89 13.48
CA ASN A 58 2.36 15.91 13.97
C ASN A 58 3.04 14.55 13.81
N ARG A 59 2.34 13.45 14.11
CA ARG A 59 2.86 12.09 13.87
C ARG A 59 3.07 11.81 12.38
N ARG A 60 2.20 12.31 11.51
CA ARG A 60 2.35 12.22 10.05
C ARG A 60 3.57 13.00 9.57
N ARG A 61 3.75 14.24 10.03
CA ARG A 61 4.93 15.08 9.74
C ARG A 61 6.21 14.41 10.22
N GLU A 62 6.22 13.86 11.43
CA GLU A 62 7.41 13.20 11.97
C GLU A 62 7.78 11.94 11.18
N ARG A 63 6.79 11.12 10.79
CA ARG A 63 7.00 9.96 9.91
C ARG A 63 7.62 10.39 8.58
N ARG A 64 7.10 11.44 7.95
CA ARG A 64 7.64 11.99 6.69
C ARG A 64 9.07 12.53 6.87
N ARG A 65 9.32 13.32 7.92
CA ARG A 65 10.65 13.85 8.24
C ARG A 65 11.67 12.73 8.44
N LYS A 66 11.31 11.69 9.18
CA LYS A 66 12.16 10.50 9.40
C LYS A 66 12.49 9.83 8.06
N THR A 67 11.51 9.64 7.18
CA THR A 67 11.76 9.06 5.84
C THR A 67 12.67 9.95 4.99
N LEU A 68 12.43 11.26 4.94
CA LEU A 68 13.29 12.19 4.19
C LEU A 68 14.73 12.21 4.71
N LEU A 69 14.93 12.17 6.03
CA LEU A 69 16.26 12.08 6.62
C LEU A 69 16.96 10.76 6.26
N LYS A 70 16.24 9.64 6.25
CA LYS A 70 16.79 8.34 5.80
C LYS A 70 17.21 8.39 4.34
N VAL A 71 16.38 8.95 3.46
CA VAL A 71 16.68 9.11 2.03
C VAL A 71 17.90 10.02 1.83
N ARG A 72 17.94 11.17 2.52
CA ARG A 72 19.10 12.08 2.51
C ARG A 72 20.38 11.37 2.96
N ALA A 73 20.32 10.61 4.05
CA ALA A 73 21.46 9.87 4.56
C ALA A 73 21.89 8.72 3.64
N LYS A 74 20.97 8.11 2.90
CA LYS A 74 21.27 7.11 1.87
C LYS A 74 22.02 7.75 0.71
N TYR A 75 21.46 8.79 0.09
CA TYR A 75 22.11 9.45 -1.04
C TYR A 75 23.44 10.09 -0.68
N ARG A 76 23.58 10.63 0.54
CA ARG A 76 24.88 11.13 1.01
C ARG A 76 25.95 10.03 1.01
N ARG A 77 25.64 8.86 1.56
CA ARG A 77 26.58 7.72 1.57
C ARG A 77 26.91 7.23 0.18
N GLU A 78 25.91 7.18 -0.71
CA GLU A 78 26.14 6.82 -2.11
C GLU A 78 27.09 7.83 -2.77
N ILE A 79 26.87 9.14 -2.62
CA ILE A 79 27.74 10.17 -3.15
C ILE A 79 29.17 10.02 -2.63
N GLU A 80 29.36 9.83 -1.32
CA GLU A 80 30.67 9.59 -0.72
C GLU A 80 31.35 8.34 -1.32
N GLN A 81 30.60 7.27 -1.59
CA GLN A 81 31.13 6.09 -2.27
C GLN A 81 31.53 6.38 -3.73
N TRP A 82 30.70 7.14 -4.46
CA TRP A 82 31.01 7.55 -5.83
C TRP A 82 32.26 8.43 -5.89
N GLU A 83 32.45 9.34 -4.93
CA GLU A 83 33.63 10.20 -4.82
C GLU A 83 34.90 9.37 -4.55
N VAL A 84 34.83 8.38 -3.65
CA VAL A 84 35.94 7.46 -3.38
C VAL A 84 36.29 6.63 -4.63
N LEU A 85 35.30 6.07 -5.31
CA LEU A 85 35.51 5.30 -6.53
C LEU A 85 36.10 6.15 -7.65
N SER A 86 35.60 7.37 -7.85
CA SER A 86 36.11 8.32 -8.83
C SER A 86 37.56 8.70 -8.52
N SER A 87 37.88 9.00 -7.26
CA SER A 87 39.24 9.31 -6.83
C SER A 87 40.19 8.15 -7.06
N ASN A 88 39.76 6.91 -6.79
CA ASN A 88 40.55 5.71 -7.03
C ASN A 88 40.79 5.47 -8.53
N LEU A 89 39.77 5.64 -9.36
CA LEU A 89 39.92 5.53 -10.82
C LEU A 89 40.90 6.57 -11.37
N GLN A 90 40.76 7.82 -10.93
CA GLN A 90 41.69 8.89 -11.30
C GLN A 90 43.12 8.59 -10.85
N ALA A 91 43.31 8.11 -9.62
CA ALA A 91 44.63 7.71 -9.12
C ALA A 91 45.24 6.53 -9.91
N MET A 92 44.42 5.57 -10.35
CA MET A 92 44.88 4.49 -11.23
C MET A 92 45.27 5.01 -12.61
N GLU A 93 44.47 5.92 -13.19
CA GLU A 93 44.78 6.55 -14.47
C GLU A 93 46.10 7.34 -14.40
N GLU A 94 46.30 8.12 -13.34
CA GLU A 94 47.55 8.86 -13.13
C GLU A 94 48.76 7.93 -12.97
N ARG A 95 48.60 6.79 -12.28
CA ARG A 95 49.66 5.77 -12.18
C ARG A 95 49.94 5.13 -13.55
N ALA A 96 48.91 4.82 -14.32
CA ALA A 96 49.06 4.26 -15.67
C ALA A 96 49.75 5.25 -16.62
N ARG A 97 49.39 6.54 -16.54
CA ARG A 97 50.01 7.61 -17.32
C ARG A 97 51.49 7.79 -16.97
N LYS A 98 51.83 7.82 -15.68
CA LYS A 98 53.23 7.87 -15.21
C LYS A 98 54.05 6.67 -15.69
N LEU A 99 53.46 5.48 -15.63
CA LEU A 99 54.12 4.26 -16.10
C LEU A 99 54.32 4.30 -17.62
N GLN A 100 53.33 4.78 -18.38
CA GLN A 100 53.43 4.96 -19.84
C GLN A 100 54.51 5.98 -20.21
N GLU A 101 54.60 7.11 -19.48
CA GLU A 101 55.66 8.11 -19.65
C GLU A 101 57.04 7.54 -19.33
N GLN A 102 57.16 6.72 -18.28
CA GLN A 102 58.39 6.02 -17.94
C GLN A 102 58.80 5.02 -19.05
N TYR A 103 57.87 4.24 -19.60
CA TYR A 103 58.14 3.36 -20.74
C TYR A 103 58.57 4.12 -21.99
N ARG A 104 57.99 5.29 -22.22
CA ARG A 104 58.36 6.16 -23.35
C ARG A 104 59.76 6.77 -23.18
N GLN A 105 60.25 6.88 -21.94
CA GLN A 105 61.60 7.32 -21.60
C GLN A 105 62.62 6.16 -21.59
N GLU A 106 62.20 4.93 -21.27
CA GLU A 106 63.11 3.77 -21.11
C GLU A 106 63.31 2.90 -22.37
N GLY A 107 62.44 2.93 -23.38
CA GLY A 107 62.67 2.26 -24.67
C GLY A 107 62.48 0.73 -24.70
N GLU A 108 61.47 0.30 -25.46
CA GLU A 108 61.29 -0.92 -26.28
C GLU A 108 62.19 -2.16 -25.97
N VAL A 109 61.75 -3.39 -25.66
CA VAL A 109 60.71 -4.25 -26.30
C VAL A 109 60.21 -5.36 -25.33
N GLY A 110 60.83 -5.55 -24.15
CA GLY A 110 60.68 -6.81 -23.38
C GLY A 110 59.53 -6.88 -22.36
N MET A 111 59.00 -5.75 -21.89
CA MET A 111 58.19 -5.70 -20.66
C MET A 111 56.68 -5.51 -20.90
N ALA A 112 56.29 -4.93 -22.05
CA ALA A 112 54.89 -4.66 -22.40
C ALA A 112 54.06 -5.95 -22.50
N SER A 113 54.64 -7.02 -23.07
CA SER A 113 53.97 -8.31 -23.25
C SER A 113 53.62 -9.01 -21.92
N ARG A 114 54.42 -8.81 -20.87
CA ARG A 114 54.21 -9.45 -19.57
C ARG A 114 53.17 -8.74 -18.70
N LEU A 115 53.06 -7.41 -18.82
CA LEU A 115 52.05 -6.63 -18.11
C LEU A 115 50.68 -6.69 -18.78
N GLU A 116 50.62 -6.66 -20.12
CA GLU A 116 49.38 -6.91 -20.89
C GLU A 116 48.74 -8.24 -20.51
N ALA A 117 49.53 -9.31 -20.43
CA ALA A 117 49.06 -10.63 -20.01
C ALA A 117 48.55 -10.65 -18.54
N SER A 118 49.16 -9.86 -17.66
CA SER A 118 48.74 -9.75 -16.26
C SER A 118 47.49 -8.87 -16.08
N LEU A 119 47.26 -7.90 -16.98
CA LEU A 119 46.08 -7.04 -17.00
C LEU A 119 44.87 -7.76 -17.60
N LEU A 120 45.07 -8.52 -18.67
CA LEU A 120 44.07 -9.40 -19.30
C LEU A 120 43.53 -10.44 -18.32
N THR A 121 44.40 -11.05 -17.51
CA THR A 121 43.98 -12.04 -16.50
C THR A 121 43.18 -11.43 -15.35
N VAL A 122 43.53 -10.23 -14.88
CA VAL A 122 42.76 -9.53 -13.84
C VAL A 122 41.40 -9.03 -14.37
N VAL A 123 41.35 -8.54 -15.61
CA VAL A 123 40.10 -8.12 -16.26
C VAL A 123 39.17 -9.31 -16.49
N GLN A 124 39.67 -10.43 -17.00
CA GLN A 124 38.90 -11.67 -17.15
C GLN A 124 38.32 -12.15 -15.81
N HIS A 125 39.11 -12.11 -14.74
CA HIS A 125 38.63 -12.57 -13.43
C HIS A 125 37.49 -11.70 -12.88
N LYS A 126 37.49 -10.41 -13.21
CA LYS A 126 36.44 -9.46 -12.81
C LYS A 126 35.20 -9.56 -13.71
N GLU A 127 35.37 -9.78 -15.00
CA GLU A 127 34.26 -10.05 -15.94
C GLU A 127 33.54 -11.35 -15.59
N LEU A 128 34.26 -12.42 -15.26
CA LEU A 128 33.67 -13.68 -14.81
C LEU A 128 32.91 -13.51 -13.48
N SER A 129 33.42 -12.69 -12.55
CA SER A 129 32.73 -12.37 -11.30
C SER A 129 31.45 -11.56 -11.54
N CYS A 130 31.47 -10.58 -12.45
CA CYS A 130 30.28 -9.82 -12.83
C CYS A 130 29.26 -10.69 -13.56
N ALA A 131 29.70 -11.57 -14.47
CA ALA A 131 28.85 -12.50 -15.20
C ALA A 131 28.17 -13.50 -14.26
N SER A 132 28.90 -14.06 -13.29
CA SER A 132 28.32 -14.93 -12.26
C SER A 132 27.27 -14.21 -11.42
N MET A 133 27.52 -12.98 -11.01
CA MET A 133 26.56 -12.19 -10.24
C MET A 133 25.28 -11.89 -11.05
N VAL A 134 25.42 -11.62 -12.35
CA VAL A 134 24.27 -11.42 -13.25
C VAL A 134 23.47 -12.71 -13.42
N GLU A 135 24.14 -13.85 -13.57
CA GLU A 135 23.49 -15.16 -13.66
C GLU A 135 22.71 -15.50 -12.37
N ASP A 136 23.30 -15.22 -11.20
CA ASP A 136 22.63 -15.39 -9.91
C ASP A 136 21.38 -14.49 -9.81
N LEU A 137 21.49 -13.24 -10.25
CA LEU A 137 20.36 -12.29 -10.30
C LEU A 137 19.24 -12.77 -11.24
N ILE A 138 19.59 -13.30 -12.41
CA ILE A 138 18.62 -13.88 -13.35
C ILE A 138 17.93 -15.07 -12.70
N SER A 139 18.69 -16.00 -12.10
CA SER A 139 18.12 -17.17 -11.42
C SER A 139 17.16 -16.79 -10.28
N GLN A 140 17.48 -15.70 -9.55
CA GLN A 140 16.62 -15.20 -8.48
C GLN A 140 15.32 -14.61 -9.02
N VAL A 141 15.38 -13.87 -10.13
CA VAL A 141 14.20 -13.30 -10.78
C VAL A 141 13.30 -14.41 -11.34
N GLU A 142 13.87 -15.44 -11.96
CA GLU A 142 13.10 -16.61 -12.44
C GLU A 142 12.41 -17.36 -11.30
N ALA A 143 13.09 -17.53 -10.16
CA ALA A 143 12.49 -18.12 -8.96
C ALA A 143 11.34 -17.27 -8.40
N GLN A 144 11.52 -15.94 -8.36
CA GLN A 144 10.45 -15.02 -7.95
C GLN A 144 9.27 -15.04 -8.91
N GLU A 145 9.51 -15.12 -10.22
CA GLU A 145 8.46 -15.26 -11.22
C GLU A 145 7.65 -16.54 -10.99
N ALA A 146 8.30 -17.66 -10.71
CA ALA A 146 7.62 -18.91 -10.41
C ALA A 146 6.71 -18.80 -9.17
N ILE A 147 7.17 -18.11 -8.12
CA ILE A 147 6.36 -17.83 -6.92
C ILE A 147 5.16 -16.96 -7.27
N ILE A 148 5.36 -15.86 -8.00
CA ILE A 148 4.27 -14.97 -8.43
C ILE A 148 3.23 -15.74 -9.23
N ARG A 149 3.66 -16.54 -10.22
CA ARG A 149 2.77 -17.38 -11.02
C ARG A 149 1.97 -18.36 -10.16
N ASN A 150 2.59 -18.95 -9.14
CA ASN A 150 1.90 -19.85 -8.21
C ASN A 150 0.85 -19.11 -7.37
N VAL A 151 1.19 -17.93 -6.84
CA VAL A 151 0.25 -17.10 -6.08
C VAL A 151 -0.92 -16.65 -6.97
N SER A 152 -0.66 -16.24 -8.21
CA SER A 152 -1.72 -15.89 -9.17
C SER A 152 -2.68 -17.06 -9.41
N LYS A 153 -2.17 -18.29 -9.64
CA LYS A 153 -3.03 -19.48 -9.79
C LYS A 153 -3.90 -19.74 -8.56
N LEU A 154 -3.36 -19.53 -7.35
CA LEU A 154 -4.15 -19.69 -6.12
C LEU A 154 -5.24 -18.64 -6.02
N CYS A 155 -4.99 -17.40 -6.45
CA CYS A 155 -6.01 -16.36 -6.54
C CYS A 155 -7.11 -16.74 -7.55
N ASP A 156 -6.74 -17.24 -8.73
CA ASP A 156 -7.69 -17.68 -9.75
C ASP A 156 -8.60 -18.82 -9.22
N ILE A 157 -8.02 -19.78 -8.50
CA ILE A 157 -8.77 -20.86 -7.85
C ILE A 157 -9.72 -20.30 -6.79
N ALA A 158 -9.24 -19.39 -5.93
CA ALA A 158 -10.07 -18.78 -4.89
C ALA A 158 -11.25 -17.99 -5.50
N GLU A 159 -11.00 -17.23 -6.56
CA GLU A 159 -12.05 -16.49 -7.28
C GLU A 159 -13.07 -17.44 -7.91
N ALA A 160 -12.62 -18.53 -8.54
CA ALA A 160 -13.52 -19.54 -9.11
C ALA A 160 -14.41 -20.22 -8.05
N LEU A 161 -13.86 -20.51 -6.86
CA LEU A 161 -14.62 -21.06 -5.75
C LEU A 161 -15.67 -20.08 -5.23
N CYS A 162 -15.27 -18.83 -4.99
CA CYS A 162 -16.18 -17.76 -4.56
C CYS A 162 -17.30 -17.52 -5.58
N MET A 163 -16.98 -17.45 -6.87
CA MET A 163 -17.98 -17.30 -7.93
C MET A 163 -18.95 -18.48 -7.95
N THR A 164 -18.46 -19.70 -7.74
CA THR A 164 -19.29 -20.91 -7.72
C THR A 164 -20.28 -20.87 -6.54
N GLU A 165 -19.80 -20.55 -5.34
CA GLU A 165 -20.66 -20.42 -4.16
C GLU A 165 -21.69 -19.28 -4.31
N GLU A 166 -21.25 -18.12 -4.82
CA GLU A 166 -22.14 -16.98 -5.07
C GLU A 166 -23.22 -17.35 -6.08
N ASN A 167 -22.87 -18.04 -7.17
CA ASN A 167 -23.83 -18.49 -8.17
C ASN A 167 -24.79 -19.55 -7.60
N GLN A 168 -24.31 -20.46 -6.75
CA GLN A 168 -25.18 -21.42 -6.06
C GLN A 168 -26.17 -20.72 -5.12
N LEU A 169 -25.73 -19.71 -4.38
CA LEU A 169 -26.60 -18.90 -3.51
C LEU A 169 -27.63 -18.11 -4.31
N LYS A 170 -27.22 -17.48 -5.42
CA LYS A 170 -28.13 -16.81 -6.36
C LYS A 170 -29.18 -17.77 -6.88
N GLN A 171 -28.77 -18.97 -7.30
CA GLN A 171 -29.68 -19.98 -7.81
C GLN A 171 -30.69 -20.42 -6.73
N ARG A 172 -30.22 -20.71 -5.52
CA ARG A 172 -31.11 -21.01 -4.37
C ARG A 172 -32.08 -19.88 -4.07
N LEU A 173 -31.65 -18.62 -4.19
CA LEU A 173 -32.50 -17.47 -3.96
C LEU A 173 -33.60 -17.36 -5.03
N ILE A 174 -33.27 -17.63 -6.29
CA ILE A 174 -34.21 -17.61 -7.42
C ILE A 174 -35.21 -18.77 -7.32
N ASP A 175 -34.75 -19.95 -6.93
CA ASP A 175 -35.56 -21.16 -6.86
C ASP A 175 -36.47 -21.21 -5.61
N LEU A 176 -36.46 -20.19 -4.75
CA LEU A 176 -37.35 -20.12 -3.60
C LEU A 176 -38.82 -19.99 -4.05
N PRO A 177 -39.72 -20.86 -3.56
CA PRO A 177 -41.14 -20.85 -3.95
C PRO A 177 -41.88 -19.57 -3.51
N ILE A 178 -41.27 -18.79 -2.61
CA ILE A 178 -41.74 -17.48 -2.13
C ILE A 178 -41.88 -16.48 -3.30
N TRP A 179 -41.10 -16.65 -4.37
CA TRP A 179 -41.16 -15.79 -5.57
C TRP A 179 -42.20 -16.22 -6.60
N ALA A 180 -42.84 -17.40 -6.45
CA ALA A 180 -43.74 -17.96 -7.47
C ALA A 180 -45.07 -17.20 -7.63
N SER A 181 -45.55 -16.52 -6.58
CA SER A 181 -46.75 -15.68 -6.64
C SER A 181 -46.51 -14.36 -5.89
N PRO A 182 -46.24 -13.26 -6.61
CA PRO A 182 -46.07 -11.94 -6.01
C PRO A 182 -47.26 -11.52 -5.14
N ARG A 183 -48.48 -12.00 -5.44
CA ARG A 183 -49.69 -11.70 -4.67
C ARG A 183 -49.72 -12.44 -3.32
N GLU A 184 -49.24 -13.68 -3.25
CA GLU A 184 -49.17 -14.44 -2.00
C GLU A 184 -48.09 -13.89 -1.06
N LEU A 185 -46.94 -13.48 -1.62
CA LEU A 185 -45.90 -12.77 -0.88
C LEU A 185 -46.45 -11.46 -0.28
N MET A 186 -47.09 -10.62 -1.10
CA MET A 186 -47.68 -9.36 -0.67
C MET A 186 -48.81 -9.57 0.35
N ALA A 187 -49.63 -10.62 0.20
CA ALA A 187 -50.67 -10.98 1.16
C ALA A 187 -50.09 -11.45 2.51
N SER A 188 -49.00 -12.23 2.50
CA SER A 188 -48.30 -12.69 3.72
C SER A 188 -47.61 -11.53 4.47
N LEU A 189 -47.01 -10.59 3.73
CA LEU A 189 -46.42 -9.38 4.30
C LEU A 189 -47.48 -8.39 4.81
N ALA A 190 -48.60 -8.26 4.10
CA ALA A 190 -49.73 -7.44 4.53
C ALA A 190 -50.48 -8.06 5.73
N GLN A 191 -50.53 -9.40 5.86
CA GLN A 191 -51.11 -10.07 7.03
C GLN A 191 -50.29 -9.86 8.31
N LYS A 192 -48.96 -9.71 8.22
CA LYS A 192 -48.11 -9.39 9.37
C LYS A 192 -48.32 -7.97 9.93
N GLN A 193 -49.06 -7.12 9.24
CA GLN A 193 -49.43 -5.79 9.72
C GLN A 193 -50.66 -5.79 10.64
N TYR A 194 -51.37 -6.92 10.75
CA TYR A 194 -52.53 -7.11 11.62
C TYR A 194 -52.45 -8.45 12.37
N MET A 195 -51.41 -8.68 13.17
CA MET A 195 -51.48 -9.67 14.25
C MET A 195 -50.82 -9.13 15.52
N PRO A 196 -51.51 -9.14 16.67
CA PRO A 196 -50.92 -8.81 17.96
C PRO A 196 -49.84 -9.84 18.32
N ARG A 197 -48.87 -9.38 19.12
CA ARG A 197 -47.51 -9.89 19.38
C ARG A 197 -47.32 -11.34 19.89
N PHE A 198 -48.26 -12.26 19.75
CA PHE A 198 -48.20 -13.56 20.42
C PHE A 198 -48.46 -14.74 19.48
N LEU A 199 -47.58 -15.03 18.51
CA LEU A 199 -47.49 -16.37 17.85
C LEU A 199 -46.31 -16.47 16.86
N ILE A 200 -45.11 -16.04 17.26
CA ILE A 200 -43.86 -16.36 16.52
C ILE A 200 -42.92 -17.12 17.46
N VAL A 201 -43.36 -18.28 17.94
CA VAL A 201 -42.44 -19.25 18.60
C VAL A 201 -42.67 -20.69 18.11
N ARG A 202 -43.81 -21.00 17.45
CA ARG A 202 -44.19 -22.41 17.24
C ARG A 202 -43.80 -23.04 15.89
N GLN A 203 -43.05 -22.35 15.02
CA GLN A 203 -42.76 -22.89 13.67
C GLN A 203 -41.28 -22.87 13.24
N MET A 204 -40.33 -22.70 14.18
CA MET A 204 -38.90 -22.95 13.92
C MET A 204 -38.34 -24.17 14.69
N GLY A 205 -39.19 -24.92 15.42
CA GLY A 205 -38.78 -26.07 16.23
C GLY A 205 -38.89 -27.45 15.57
N ALA A 206 -39.15 -27.54 14.27
CA ALA A 206 -39.39 -28.82 13.59
C ALA A 206 -38.59 -28.97 12.29
N MET A 207 -37.27 -28.74 12.33
CA MET A 207 -36.37 -29.19 11.27
C MET A 207 -34.91 -29.39 11.74
N ALA A 208 -34.73 -29.77 13.01
CA ALA A 208 -33.44 -30.25 13.53
C ALA A 208 -33.55 -31.74 13.87
N ALA A 209 -33.60 -32.57 12.83
CA ALA A 209 -33.35 -34.00 12.92
C ALA A 209 -32.31 -34.35 11.84
N ILE A 210 -31.03 -34.16 12.18
CA ILE A 210 -29.91 -34.70 11.42
C ILE A 210 -29.67 -36.12 11.98
N PRO A 211 -29.79 -37.19 11.18
CA PRO A 211 -29.35 -38.50 11.61
C PRO A 211 -27.82 -38.56 11.60
N ASN A 212 -27.24 -38.74 12.77
CA ASN A 212 -25.84 -39.11 12.97
C ASN A 212 -25.57 -40.49 12.38
N SER A 213 -24.83 -40.59 11.28
CA SER A 213 -23.95 -41.74 11.00
C SER A 213 -23.15 -41.52 9.71
N VAL A 214 -21.95 -40.95 9.81
CA VAL A 214 -20.84 -41.33 8.91
C VAL A 214 -19.54 -41.33 9.72
N THR A 215 -19.13 -42.54 10.11
CA THR A 215 -17.80 -42.93 10.54
C THR A 215 -16.75 -42.56 9.50
N PHE A 216 -15.76 -41.75 9.87
CA PHE A 216 -14.48 -41.64 9.18
C PHE A 216 -13.40 -42.33 10.04
N PRO A 217 -12.77 -43.42 9.59
CA PRO A 217 -11.57 -43.93 10.22
C PRO A 217 -10.34 -43.27 9.58
N GLY A 218 -9.44 -42.79 10.42
CA GLY A 218 -8.06 -42.54 10.05
C GLY A 218 -7.73 -41.07 9.82
N LEU A 219 -7.16 -40.43 10.83
CA LEU A 219 -5.95 -39.63 10.69
C LEU A 219 -5.30 -39.57 12.09
N ALA A 220 -4.41 -40.52 12.29
CA ALA A 220 -3.49 -40.59 13.41
C ALA A 220 -2.47 -39.44 13.30
N TYR A 221 -2.32 -38.73 14.43
CA TYR A 221 -1.07 -38.15 14.94
C TYR A 221 -0.17 -37.40 13.96
N TRP A 222 -0.08 -36.07 14.11
CA TRP A 222 1.21 -35.39 14.25
C TRP A 222 1.08 -34.26 15.27
N VAL A 223 1.71 -34.48 16.42
CA VAL A 223 1.91 -33.52 17.51
C VAL A 223 3.26 -32.83 17.28
N PHE A 224 3.27 -31.54 17.60
CA PHE A 224 4.42 -30.65 17.73
C PHE A 224 5.68 -31.30 18.36
N SER A 225 6.82 -31.17 17.67
CA SER A 225 8.13 -30.76 18.22
C SER A 225 9.00 -30.24 17.09
#